data_AF-W4HCH0-F1
#
_entry.id   AF-W4HCH0-F1
#
_cell.length_a   1.000
_cell.length_b   1.000
_cell.length_c   1.000
_cell.angle_alpha   90.00
_cell.angle_beta   90.00
_cell.angle_gamma   90.00
#
_symmetry.space_group_name_H-M   'P 1'
#
loop_
_entity.id
_entity.type
_entity.pdbx_description
1 polymer ?
#
loop_
_entity_poly.entity_id
_entity_poly.type
_entity_poly.pdbx_seq_one_letter_code
_entity_poly.pdbx_strand_id
1 'polypeptide(L)'
;MHVHLITAATWLMAMCAAEERHEKVTKQANDADIVLAANFAVDELRKLSDTGIYTTLDLAQIKDASIQVGQFHINTFLQLELASPHYKSCLATESFSVVVMKSTIDDVLSFAIDTFPVMDEAAIETFWIDMVERKRAARDAVFANWASEHHPHPLPLTGQSSSSHSKDEL
;
A
#
# COMPACT_ATOMS: atom_id res chain seq x y z
N MET A 1 -66.93 -13.76 32.59
CA MET A 1 -65.79 -12.87 32.24
C MET A 1 -64.69 -13.74 31.66
N HIS A 2 -64.54 -13.76 30.33
CA HIS A 2 -63.57 -14.58 29.63
C HIS A 2 -62.23 -13.84 29.55
N VAL A 3 -61.18 -14.51 30.00
CA VAL A 3 -59.81 -14.02 30.04
C VAL A 3 -59.17 -14.23 28.66
N HIS A 4 -58.46 -13.19 28.24
CA HIS A 4 -57.94 -12.97 26.91
C HIS A 4 -56.96 -14.04 26.41
N LEU A 5 -57.27 -14.55 25.22
CA LEU A 5 -56.32 -14.94 24.18
C LEU A 5 -55.31 -13.78 23.98
N ILE A 6 -54.01 -14.06 23.98
CA ILE A 6 -52.93 -13.43 23.18
C ILE A 6 -51.60 -13.85 23.85
N THR A 7 -51.01 -14.97 23.43
CA THR A 7 -49.61 -15.34 23.72
C THR A 7 -49.05 -16.16 22.55
N ALA A 8 -49.16 -15.65 21.33
CA ALA A 8 -48.64 -16.32 20.13
C ALA A 8 -47.87 -15.38 19.19
N ALA A 9 -47.26 -14.32 19.71
CA ALA A 9 -46.54 -13.33 18.87
C ALA A 9 -45.21 -12.85 19.47
N THR A 10 -44.51 -13.68 20.23
CA THR A 10 -43.18 -13.35 20.79
C THR A 10 -42.07 -14.31 20.35
N TRP A 11 -42.23 -14.96 19.19
CA TRP A 11 -41.21 -15.84 18.60
C TRP A 11 -40.77 -15.43 17.19
N LEU A 12 -40.91 -14.14 16.81
CA LEU A 12 -40.52 -13.64 15.48
C LEU A 12 -39.48 -12.50 15.50
N MET A 13 -38.67 -12.40 16.55
CA MET A 13 -37.57 -11.41 16.64
C MET A 13 -36.31 -12.02 17.27
N ALA A 14 -35.79 -13.12 16.70
CA ALA A 14 -34.50 -13.67 17.12
C ALA A 14 -33.76 -14.45 16.00
N MET A 15 -33.98 -14.10 14.73
CA MET A 15 -33.20 -14.63 13.60
C MET A 15 -32.75 -13.51 12.64
N CYS A 16 -32.24 -12.42 13.21
CA CYS A 16 -31.37 -11.50 12.48
C CYS A 16 -30.00 -11.49 13.16
N ALA A 17 -29.01 -12.07 12.48
CA ALA A 17 -27.58 -11.97 12.76
C ALA A 17 -27.09 -12.53 14.12
N ALA A 18 -27.13 -13.86 14.29
CA ALA A 18 -26.07 -14.53 15.04
C ALA A 18 -24.82 -14.54 14.14
N GLU A 19 -24.15 -13.41 14.02
CA GLU A 19 -22.76 -13.39 13.58
C GLU A 19 -22.00 -14.23 14.61
N GLU A 20 -21.52 -15.40 14.20
CA GLU A 20 -20.64 -16.23 15.02
C GLU A 20 -19.42 -15.38 15.37
N ARG A 21 -19.48 -14.68 16.50
CA ARG A 21 -18.37 -13.87 16.98
C ARG A 21 -17.27 -14.84 17.39
N HIS A 22 -16.42 -15.19 16.44
CA HIS A 22 -15.22 -15.95 16.70
C HIS A 22 -14.45 -15.24 17.81
N GLU A 23 -14.07 -15.99 18.85
CA GLU A 23 -13.43 -15.44 20.03
C GLU A 23 -12.09 -14.82 19.66
N LYS A 24 -11.85 -13.61 20.16
CA LYS A 24 -10.61 -12.87 19.96
C LYS A 24 -9.64 -13.25 21.07
N VAL A 25 -8.54 -13.89 20.71
CA VAL A 25 -7.53 -14.40 21.64
C VAL A 25 -6.33 -13.46 21.67
N THR A 26 -6.02 -12.90 22.84
CA THR A 26 -4.81 -12.08 23.03
C THR A 26 -3.55 -12.93 22.86
N LYS A 27 -2.54 -12.36 22.19
CA LYS A 27 -1.24 -12.97 21.93
C LYS A 27 -0.12 -12.11 22.50
N GLN A 28 1.03 -12.74 22.74
CA GLN A 28 2.22 -11.98 23.16
C GLN A 28 2.82 -11.24 21.96
N ALA A 29 3.33 -10.03 22.21
CA ALA A 29 3.93 -9.19 21.17
C ALA A 29 5.17 -9.82 20.49
N ASN A 30 5.84 -10.76 21.15
CA ASN A 30 7.02 -11.46 20.63
C ASN A 30 6.68 -12.78 19.92
N ASP A 31 5.39 -13.14 19.81
CA ASP A 31 4.96 -14.30 19.03
C ASP A 31 5.36 -14.10 17.56
N ALA A 32 5.95 -15.12 16.93
CA ALA A 32 6.50 -15.02 15.59
C ALA A 32 5.45 -14.59 14.56
N ASP A 33 4.21 -15.09 14.70
CA ASP A 33 3.11 -14.74 13.79
C ASP A 33 2.71 -13.26 13.95
N ILE A 34 2.75 -12.75 15.18
CA ILE A 34 2.44 -11.35 15.50
C ILE A 34 3.52 -10.42 14.94
N VAL A 35 4.79 -10.78 15.11
CA VAL A 35 5.92 -10.01 14.57
C VAL A 35 5.89 -10.01 13.04
N LEU A 36 5.57 -11.15 12.42
CA LEU A 36 5.44 -11.26 10.96
C LEU A 36 4.30 -10.37 10.45
N ALA A 37 3.13 -10.41 11.10
CA ALA A 37 2.00 -9.56 10.74
C ALA A 37 2.32 -8.07 10.90
N ALA A 38 2.97 -7.68 12.00
CA ALA A 38 3.34 -6.28 12.24
C ALA A 38 4.33 -5.77 11.19
N ASN A 39 5.36 -6.54 10.86
CA ASN A 39 6.31 -6.16 9.81
C ASN A 39 5.65 -6.10 8.43
N PHE A 40 4.81 -7.08 8.10
CA PHE A 40 4.03 -7.06 6.86
C PHE A 40 3.21 -5.77 6.73
N ALA A 41 2.48 -5.39 7.79
CA ALA A 41 1.68 -4.17 7.78
C ALA A 41 2.52 -2.90 7.56
N VAL A 42 3.68 -2.81 8.22
CA VAL A 42 4.57 -1.65 8.07
C VAL A 42 5.18 -1.59 6.67
N ASP A 43 5.57 -2.73 6.11
CA ASP A 43 6.12 -2.80 4.75
C ASP A 43 5.07 -2.47 3.70
N GLU A 44 3.83 -2.92 3.86
CA GLU A 44 2.74 -2.51 2.97
C GLU A 44 2.42 -1.02 3.12
N LEU A 45 2.38 -0.49 4.34
CA LEU A 45 2.15 0.93 4.58
C LEU A 45 3.23 1.80 3.92
N ARG A 46 4.50 1.39 3.98
CA ARG A 46 5.62 2.07 3.29
C ARG A 46 5.42 2.14 1.78
N LYS A 47 4.85 1.09 1.17
CA LYS A 47 4.60 1.01 -0.29
C LYS A 47 3.46 1.91 -0.76
N LEU A 48 2.52 2.27 0.13
CA LEU A 48 1.36 3.11 -0.21
C LEU A 48 1.70 4.60 -0.38
N SER A 49 2.94 5.01 -0.14
CA SER A 49 3.32 6.42 -0.26
C SER A 49 3.66 6.82 -1.69
N ASP A 50 2.89 7.75 -2.25
CA ASP A 50 3.15 8.33 -3.57
C ASP A 50 4.44 9.14 -3.63
N THR A 51 4.77 9.87 -2.55
CA THR A 51 5.98 10.70 -2.46
C THR A 51 7.18 9.94 -1.90
N GLY A 52 6.95 8.78 -1.29
CA GLY A 52 7.96 8.00 -0.58
C GLY A 52 8.17 8.44 0.88
N ILE A 53 7.41 9.40 1.40
CA ILE A 53 7.58 9.84 2.80
C ILE A 53 7.30 8.72 3.82
N TYR A 54 6.43 7.76 3.52
CA TYR A 54 6.20 6.64 4.44
C TYR A 54 7.36 5.66 4.50
N THR A 55 8.36 5.76 3.62
CA THR A 55 9.58 4.93 3.72
C THR A 55 10.36 5.18 5.01
N THR A 56 10.11 6.29 5.70
CA THR A 56 10.70 6.61 7.00
C THR A 56 9.93 6.06 8.19
N LEU A 57 8.79 5.39 7.98
CA LEU A 57 8.05 4.75 9.06
C LEU A 57 8.82 3.52 9.53
N ASP A 58 9.07 3.39 10.82
CA ASP A 58 9.68 2.21 11.44
C ASP A 58 8.77 1.64 12.53
N LEU A 59 8.76 0.32 12.69
CA LEU A 59 8.06 -0.32 13.80
C LEU A 59 8.84 -0.06 15.10
N ALA A 60 8.29 0.77 15.99
CA ALA A 60 8.89 1.05 17.30
C ALA A 60 8.49 -0.01 18.32
N GLN A 61 7.19 -0.31 18.41
CA GLN A 61 6.66 -1.26 19.39
C GLN A 61 5.33 -1.88 18.94
N ILE A 62 5.06 -3.11 19.38
CA ILE A 62 3.74 -3.73 19.34
C ILE A 62 3.13 -3.60 20.74
N LYS A 63 2.11 -2.76 20.89
CA LYS A 63 1.44 -2.50 22.18
C LYS A 63 0.47 -3.59 22.59
N ASP A 64 -0.33 -4.04 21.63
CA ASP A 64 -1.34 -5.06 21.83
C ASP A 64 -1.47 -5.90 20.55
N ALA A 65 -1.78 -7.18 20.75
CA ALA A 65 -1.87 -8.15 19.68
C ALA A 65 -2.92 -9.20 20.01
N SER A 66 -3.76 -9.52 19.04
CA SER A 66 -4.82 -10.49 19.22
C SER A 66 -5.26 -11.11 17.90
N ILE A 67 -5.65 -12.37 17.95
CA ILE A 67 -6.01 -13.15 16.77
C ILE A 67 -7.48 -13.57 16.88
N GLN A 68 -8.18 -13.50 15.76
CA GLN A 68 -9.52 -14.03 15.58
C GLN A 68 -9.54 -14.91 14.33
N VAL A 69 -9.88 -16.18 14.50
CA VAL A 69 -10.00 -17.12 13.38
C VAL A 69 -11.44 -17.09 12.88
N GLY A 70 -11.65 -16.44 11.74
CA GLY A 70 -12.93 -16.45 11.03
C GLY A 70 -13.04 -17.59 10.03
N GLN A 71 -14.21 -17.67 9.37
CA GLN A 71 -14.47 -18.69 8.34
C GLN A 71 -13.52 -18.60 7.14
N PHE A 72 -13.22 -17.38 6.67
CA PHE A 72 -12.42 -17.14 5.46
C PHE A 72 -11.06 -16.48 5.75
N HIS A 73 -10.90 -15.87 6.92
CA HIS A 73 -9.69 -15.13 7.27
C HIS A 73 -9.28 -15.39 8.71
N ILE A 74 -7.97 -15.46 8.93
CA ILE A 74 -7.36 -15.30 10.25
C ILE A 74 -7.00 -13.82 10.39
N ASN A 75 -7.69 -13.13 11.29
CA ASN A 75 -7.52 -11.70 11.54
C ASN A 75 -6.56 -11.49 12.70
N THR A 76 -5.46 -10.79 12.47
CA THR A 76 -4.52 -10.36 13.48
C THR A 76 -4.71 -8.88 13.72
N PHE A 77 -5.31 -8.53 14.86
CA PHE A 77 -5.51 -7.16 15.30
C PHE A 77 -4.26 -6.70 16.08
N LEU A 78 -3.72 -5.57 15.68
CA LEU A 78 -2.47 -5.01 16.19
C LEU A 78 -2.69 -3.56 16.60
N GLN A 79 -2.16 -3.21 17.78
CA GLN A 79 -1.88 -1.83 18.12
C GLN A 79 -0.38 -1.60 17.99
N LEU A 80 0.02 -0.82 16.98
CA LEU A 80 1.42 -0.59 16.64
C LEU A 80 1.81 0.84 17.03
N GLU A 81 3.00 1.01 17.60
CA GLU A 81 3.68 2.29 17.61
C GLU A 81 4.65 2.34 16.44
N LEU A 82 4.48 3.35 15.60
CA LEU A 82 5.35 3.61 14.48
C LEU A 82 6.17 4.87 14.76
N ALA A 83 7.46 4.83 14.43
CA ALA A 83 8.37 5.95 14.53
C ALA A 83 8.52 6.63 13.17
N SER A 84 8.59 7.96 13.17
CA SER A 84 8.98 8.75 12.01
C SER A 84 9.39 10.15 12.47
N PRO A 85 10.45 10.73 11.88
CA PRO A 85 10.85 12.11 12.18
C PRO A 85 9.93 13.15 11.53
N HIS A 86 8.98 12.74 10.70
CA HIS A 86 8.19 13.62 9.84
C HIS A 86 6.70 13.65 10.17
N TYR A 87 6.29 13.20 11.36
CA TYR A 87 4.90 13.33 11.79
C TYR A 87 4.49 14.79 11.94
N LYS A 88 3.26 15.12 11.54
CA LYS A 88 2.68 16.46 11.72
C LYS A 88 2.55 16.85 13.20
N SER A 89 2.41 15.86 14.08
CA SER A 89 2.36 16.07 15.54
C SER A 89 3.71 16.47 16.15
N CYS A 90 4.81 16.31 15.40
CA CYS A 90 6.19 16.43 15.88
C CYS A 90 6.56 15.44 16.99
N LEU A 91 5.75 14.40 17.24
CA LEU A 91 6.11 13.31 18.13
C LEU A 91 7.06 12.35 17.42
N ALA A 92 7.95 11.71 18.19
CA ALA A 92 8.85 10.70 17.63
C ALA A 92 8.11 9.42 17.20
N THR A 93 6.98 9.13 17.85
CA THR A 93 6.17 7.92 17.66
C THR A 93 4.69 8.22 17.75
N GLU A 94 3.88 7.55 16.92
CA GLU A 94 2.42 7.59 16.95
C GLU A 94 1.83 6.17 17.00
N SER A 95 0.61 6.02 17.53
CA SER A 95 -0.06 4.73 17.68
C SER A 95 -1.13 4.51 16.62
N PHE A 96 -1.15 3.31 16.04
CA PHE A 96 -2.04 2.93 14.94
C PHE A 96 -2.71 1.59 15.19
N SER A 97 -4.02 1.54 14.94
CA SER A 97 -4.80 0.30 14.96
C SER A 97 -4.82 -0.32 13.57
N VAL A 98 -4.26 -1.53 13.47
CA VAL A 98 -4.09 -2.26 12.21
C VAL A 98 -4.70 -3.64 12.33
N VAL A 99 -5.28 -4.13 11.24
CA VAL A 99 -5.73 -5.52 11.12
C VAL A 99 -5.04 -6.15 9.93
N VAL A 100 -4.31 -7.23 10.15
CA VAL A 100 -3.75 -8.08 9.09
C VAL A 100 -4.63 -9.29 8.93
N MET A 101 -5.13 -9.51 7.71
CA MET A 101 -6.04 -10.58 7.38
C MET A 101 -5.31 -11.58 6.50
N LYS A 102 -5.21 -12.81 6.97
CA LYS A 102 -4.67 -13.93 6.19
C LYS A 102 -5.82 -14.79 5.68
N SER A 103 -5.94 -14.92 4.37
CA SER A 103 -6.92 -15.83 3.74
C SER A 103 -6.64 -17.29 4.14
N THR A 104 -7.70 -18.02 4.47
CA THR A 104 -7.62 -19.46 4.82
C THR A 104 -7.54 -20.37 3.59
N ILE A 105 -7.70 -19.83 2.38
CA ILE A 105 -7.78 -20.59 1.13
C ILE A 105 -6.44 -20.59 0.38
N ASP A 106 -5.82 -19.42 0.23
CA ASP A 106 -4.65 -19.19 -0.63
C ASP A 106 -3.46 -18.53 0.11
N ASP A 107 -3.54 -18.44 1.45
CA ASP A 107 -2.52 -17.83 2.31
C ASP A 107 -2.16 -16.37 1.98
N VAL A 108 -2.97 -15.68 1.16
CA VAL A 108 -2.75 -14.28 0.82
C VAL A 108 -2.97 -13.39 2.03
N LEU A 109 -2.04 -12.45 2.25
CA LEU A 109 -2.13 -11.43 3.28
C LEU A 109 -2.68 -10.12 2.71
N SER A 110 -3.54 -9.48 3.49
CA SER A 110 -4.01 -8.12 3.28
C SER A 110 -4.00 -7.39 4.62
N PHE A 111 -4.04 -6.06 4.59
CA PHE A 111 -4.12 -5.28 5.82
C PHE A 111 -5.11 -4.13 5.68
N ALA A 112 -5.62 -3.70 6.82
CA ALA A 112 -6.45 -2.52 6.97
C ALA A 112 -5.94 -1.69 8.14
N ILE A 113 -6.00 -0.37 8.00
CA ILE A 113 -5.64 0.59 9.03
C ILE A 113 -6.80 1.57 9.21
N ASP A 114 -7.08 1.92 10.46
CA ASP A 114 -8.20 2.81 10.78
C ASP A 114 -7.94 4.25 10.33
N THR A 115 -6.73 4.75 10.58
CA THR A 115 -6.31 6.10 10.20
C THR A 115 -4.87 6.10 9.70
N PHE A 116 -4.64 6.75 8.56
CA PHE A 116 -3.30 6.88 7.99
C PHE A 116 -2.45 7.90 8.75
N PRO A 117 -1.12 7.68 8.83
CA PRO A 117 -0.16 8.67 9.32
C PRO A 117 -0.34 10.04 8.66
N VAL A 118 -0.38 11.10 9.45
CA VAL A 118 -0.38 12.47 8.92
C VAL A 118 1.02 13.05 9.05
N MET A 119 1.64 13.35 7.91
CA MET A 119 3.02 13.85 7.86
C MET A 119 3.07 15.37 7.76
N ASP A 120 4.20 15.94 8.16
CA ASP A 120 4.51 17.35 7.99
C ASP A 120 4.53 17.75 6.51
N GLU A 121 3.90 18.87 6.19
CA GLU A 121 3.70 19.32 4.80
C GLU A 121 5.02 19.72 4.13
N ALA A 122 5.95 20.32 4.88
CA ALA A 122 7.26 20.68 4.34
C ALA A 122 8.13 19.43 4.08
N ALA A 123 8.02 18.42 4.94
CA ALA A 123 8.64 17.12 4.67
C ALA A 123 8.05 16.46 3.42
N ILE A 124 6.72 16.45 3.25
CA ILE A 124 6.07 15.89 2.04
C ILE A 124 6.61 16.56 0.77
N GLU A 125 6.71 17.89 0.76
CA GLU A 125 7.24 18.65 -0.38
C GLU A 125 8.70 18.27 -0.67
N THR A 126 9.53 18.18 0.37
CA THR A 126 10.94 17.79 0.22
C THR A 126 11.07 16.40 -0.42
N PHE A 127 10.32 15.41 0.07
CA PHE A 127 10.33 14.05 -0.49
C PHE A 127 9.81 14.02 -1.94
N TRP A 128 8.83 14.87 -2.27
CA TRP A 128 8.33 14.98 -3.63
C TRP A 128 9.39 15.54 -4.58
N ILE A 129 10.11 16.60 -4.19
CA ILE A 129 11.22 17.18 -4.96
C ILE A 129 12.29 16.10 -5.19
N ASP A 130 12.71 15.40 -4.14
CA ASP A 130 13.71 14.34 -4.22
C ASP A 130 13.28 13.18 -5.12
N MET A 131 12.00 12.81 -5.08
CA MET A 131 11.45 11.81 -5.99
C MET A 131 11.54 12.27 -7.45
N VAL A 132 11.16 13.52 -7.74
CA VAL A 132 11.19 14.06 -9.11
C VAL A 132 12.62 14.12 -9.63
N GLU A 133 13.57 14.59 -8.83
CA GLU A 133 14.98 14.65 -9.23
C GLU A 133 15.57 13.26 -9.45
N ARG A 134 15.25 12.27 -8.61
CA ARG A 134 15.64 10.87 -8.86
C ARG A 134 15.07 10.33 -10.16
N LYS A 135 13.80 10.60 -10.47
CA LYS A 135 13.17 10.17 -11.74
C LYS A 135 13.80 10.86 -12.95
N ARG A 136 14.16 12.15 -12.84
CA ARG A 136 14.90 12.89 -13.88
C ARG A 136 16.26 12.25 -14.12
N ALA A 137 17.06 12.03 -13.08
CA ALA A 137 18.37 11.41 -13.18
C ALA A 137 18.31 10.00 -13.79
N ALA A 138 17.33 9.19 -13.39
CA ALA A 138 17.13 7.85 -13.93
C ALA A 138 16.81 7.89 -15.43
N ARG A 139 15.96 8.83 -15.87
CA ARG A 139 15.64 9.02 -17.29
C ARG A 139 16.87 9.44 -18.09
N ASP A 140 17.66 10.38 -17.58
CA ASP A 140 18.85 10.87 -18.28
C ASP A 140 19.90 9.74 -18.42
N ALA A 141 20.03 8.87 -17.41
CA ALA A 141 20.87 7.68 -17.49
C ALA A 141 20.42 6.68 -18.57
N VAL A 142 19.11 6.45 -18.71
CA VAL A 142 18.56 5.59 -19.78
C VAL A 142 18.90 6.15 -21.16
N PHE A 143 18.73 7.46 -21.36
CA PHE A 143 19.07 8.11 -22.63
C PHE A 143 20.57 8.09 -22.93
N ALA A 144 21.42 8.27 -21.91
CA ALA A 144 22.86 8.16 -22.07
C ALA A 144 23.28 6.74 -22.49
N ASN A 145 22.67 5.71 -21.90
CA ASN A 145 22.92 4.32 -22.28
C ASN A 145 22.53 4.07 -23.74
N TRP A 146 21.35 4.50 -24.18
CA TRP A 146 20.90 4.37 -25.57
C TRP A 146 21.80 5.12 -26.56
N ALA A 147 22.27 6.32 -26.20
CA ALA A 147 23.20 7.07 -27.03
C ALA A 147 24.57 6.37 -27.18
N SER A 148 24.99 5.61 -26.16
CA SER A 148 26.23 4.83 -26.20
C SER A 148 26.11 3.52 -27.00
N GLU A 149 24.93 2.90 -27.01
CA GLU A 149 24.64 1.66 -27.75
C GLU A 149 24.47 1.90 -29.27
N HIS A 150 24.03 3.11 -29.67
CA HIS A 150 23.96 3.49 -31.08
C HIS A 150 25.30 4.03 -31.61
N HIS A 151 26.14 3.14 -32.16
CA HIS A 151 27.13 3.57 -33.16
C HIS A 151 26.38 4.13 -34.38
N PRO A 152 26.63 5.37 -34.81
CA PRO A 152 26.00 5.91 -36.00
C PRO A 152 26.52 5.13 -37.21
N HIS A 153 25.66 4.33 -37.85
CA HIS A 153 25.91 3.91 -39.22
C HIS A 153 26.06 5.19 -40.06
N PRO A 154 27.15 5.34 -40.84
CA PRO A 154 27.31 6.52 -41.67
C PRO A 154 26.16 6.53 -42.68
N LEU A 155 25.31 7.55 -42.62
CA LEU A 155 24.30 7.79 -43.64
C LEU A 155 25.03 7.97 -44.98
N PRO A 156 24.57 7.33 -46.08
CA PRO A 156 25.21 7.51 -47.36
C PRO A 156 25.08 8.97 -47.78
N LEU A 157 26.23 9.61 -48.03
CA LEU A 157 26.31 10.94 -48.61
C LEU A 157 25.61 10.91 -49.98
N THR A 158 24.45 11.54 -50.08
CA THR A 158 23.76 11.79 -51.36
C THR A 158 24.54 12.84 -52.15
N GLY A 159 25.56 12.36 -52.85
CA GLY A 159 26.29 13.08 -53.88
C GLY A 159 25.63 12.92 -55.26
N GLN A 160 25.12 14.04 -55.77
CA GLN A 160 25.22 14.54 -57.16
C GLN A 160 24.67 13.72 -58.36
N SER A 161 23.65 14.35 -58.97
CA SER A 161 23.57 14.79 -60.38
C SER A 161 23.11 13.87 -61.52
N SER A 162 22.09 14.42 -62.20
CA SER A 162 21.86 14.48 -63.65
C SER A 162 21.13 13.33 -64.37
N SER A 163 19.93 13.63 -64.86
CA SER A 163 19.59 13.32 -66.25
C SER A 163 18.60 14.36 -66.79
N SER A 164 19.08 15.12 -67.76
CA SER A 164 18.36 16.06 -68.62
C SER A 164 17.21 15.40 -69.39
N HIS A 165 16.08 16.09 -69.53
CA HIS A 165 15.24 15.92 -70.71
C HIS A 165 14.72 17.27 -71.22
N SER A 166 15.26 17.66 -72.37
CA SER A 166 14.75 18.72 -73.25
C SER A 166 14.37 18.06 -74.57
N LYS A 167 13.14 18.26 -75.04
CA LYS A 167 12.74 18.57 -76.43
C LYS A 167 11.22 18.44 -76.62
N ASP A 168 10.59 19.60 -76.77
CA ASP A 168 9.82 20.05 -77.94
C ASP A 168 9.07 19.05 -78.84
N GLU A 169 7.86 19.53 -79.19
CA GLU A 169 7.03 19.27 -80.39
C GLU A 169 6.23 17.95 -80.51
N LEU A 170 4.90 18.05 -80.35
CA LEU A 170 3.93 18.12 -81.47
C LEU A 170 2.53 18.54 -80.97
#